data_AF-A0A0N7K0C3-F1
#
_entry.id   AF-A0A0N7K0C3-F1
#
_cell.length_a   1.000
_cell.length_b   1.000
_cell.length_c   1.000
_cell.angle_alpha   90.00
_cell.angle_beta   90.00
_cell.angle_gamma   90.00
#
_symmetry.space_group_name_H-M   'P 1'
#
loop_
_entity.id
_entity.type
_entity.pdbx_description
1 polymer ?
#
loop_
_entity_poly.entity_id
_entity_poly.type
_entity_poly.pdbx_seq_one_letter_code
_entity_poly.pdbx_strand_id
1 'polypeptide(L)'
;MRAGLGPRRTVSALAVGLAASTALTLFTAPAGTRTEAPAVPAVTTTARAEAPAVIPSPAVAAGPSSIGPGVVTETAGAGLCTAGLVLTAGDRTFLAQAAHCGGTGDETETDGCTSAAVPLGTPVTVRGTDRTVTGTLAWSSWNTMQARGETDPDTCAYNDLALVELPADAAPAVGAAVPFFGGPTGVRTEPLPAGAPVFGLANPPDATGARAVAARGGVVAGDVGGGWGHAVYTMEPGVAGESGSPLLDAGGRAVGVLSSLSSTADRPSIEYTDLGRALDYAARTDGPPGLAPASGPGFTATPPGVDPRSLATPAGPGIAAG
;
A
#
# COMPACT_ATOMS: atom_id res chain seq x y z
N MET A 1 17.83 -9.06 60.17
CA MET A 1 16.44 -9.51 60.38
C MET A 1 15.73 -9.33 59.03
N ARG A 2 15.58 -10.41 58.24
CA ARG A 2 14.29 -11.13 57.96
C ARG A 2 13.16 -10.16 57.58
N ALA A 3 12.34 -10.33 56.56
CA ALA A 3 12.07 -11.27 55.46
C ALA A 3 10.91 -10.58 54.67
N GLY A 4 10.49 -10.93 53.46
CA GLY A 4 10.70 -12.13 52.67
C GLY A 4 10.14 -11.93 51.26
N LEU A 5 10.64 -12.75 50.35
CA LEU A 5 10.15 -12.90 48.99
C LEU A 5 8.83 -13.67 49.00
N GLY A 6 7.83 -13.14 48.28
CA GLY A 6 6.61 -13.85 47.94
C GLY A 6 6.81 -14.79 46.73
N PRO A 7 6.08 -15.93 46.66
CA PRO A 7 6.42 -17.02 45.76
C PRO A 7 5.97 -16.81 44.31
N ARG A 8 6.86 -17.15 43.38
CA ARG A 8 6.58 -17.37 41.96
C ARG A 8 5.66 -18.58 41.82
N ARG A 9 4.46 -18.37 41.28
CA ARG A 9 3.56 -19.48 40.88
C ARG A 9 4.01 -19.99 39.51
N THR A 10 4.59 -21.18 39.53
CA THR A 10 4.80 -22.04 38.36
C THR A 10 3.45 -22.54 37.85
N VAL A 11 3.12 -22.24 36.61
CA VAL A 11 1.98 -22.87 35.92
C VAL A 11 2.47 -24.15 35.29
N SER A 12 1.98 -25.27 35.81
CA SER A 12 2.24 -26.62 35.30
C SER A 12 1.58 -26.79 33.93
N ALA A 13 2.39 -27.14 32.93
CA ALA A 13 1.92 -27.64 31.64
C ALA A 13 1.33 -29.06 31.85
N LEU A 14 0.01 -29.19 31.69
CA LEU A 14 -0.66 -30.48 31.57
C LEU A 14 -0.70 -30.86 30.10
N ALA A 15 0.18 -31.79 29.74
CA ALA A 15 0.11 -32.54 28.49
C ALA A 15 -1.11 -33.48 28.54
N VAL A 16 -2.05 -33.29 27.62
CA VAL A 16 -3.07 -34.29 27.31
C VAL A 16 -2.82 -34.74 25.88
N GLY A 17 -2.26 -35.94 25.75
CA GLY A 17 -2.16 -36.64 24.50
C GLY A 17 -3.52 -37.21 24.11
N LEU A 18 -3.92 -36.99 22.85
CA LEU A 18 -4.89 -37.82 22.15
C LEU A 18 -4.19 -38.38 20.90
N ALA A 19 -3.77 -39.64 20.99
CA ALA A 19 -3.38 -40.42 19.84
C ALA A 19 -4.65 -40.85 19.08
N ALA A 20 -4.85 -40.33 17.88
CA ALA A 20 -5.86 -40.81 16.96
C ALA A 20 -5.20 -41.71 15.92
N SER A 21 -5.34 -43.02 16.12
CA SER A 21 -4.93 -44.07 15.18
C SER A 21 -5.82 -44.04 13.94
N THR A 22 -5.26 -43.70 12.78
CA THR A 22 -5.92 -43.91 11.48
C THR A 22 -5.56 -45.28 10.92
N ALA A 23 -6.52 -46.21 11.01
CA ALA A 23 -6.43 -47.52 10.35
C ALA A 23 -6.64 -47.35 8.84
N LEU A 24 -5.60 -47.65 8.06
CA LEU A 24 -5.65 -47.69 6.61
C LEU A 24 -6.38 -48.97 6.16
N THR A 25 -7.64 -48.85 5.75
CA THR A 25 -8.40 -49.96 5.15
C THR A 25 -8.28 -49.86 3.62
N LEU A 26 -7.53 -50.79 3.05
CA LEU A 26 -7.46 -51.02 1.60
C LEU A 26 -8.75 -51.74 1.15
N PHE A 27 -9.65 -51.01 0.48
CA PHE A 27 -10.77 -51.61 -0.24
C PHE A 27 -10.37 -51.89 -1.69
N THR A 28 -10.23 -53.17 -2.01
CA THR A 28 -10.19 -53.67 -3.39
C THR A 28 -11.61 -53.70 -3.96
N ALA A 29 -11.90 -52.89 -4.98
CA ALA A 29 -13.17 -52.94 -5.70
C ALA A 29 -13.16 -54.04 -6.78
N PRO A 30 -14.20 -54.89 -6.88
CA PRO A 30 -14.36 -55.81 -8.01
C PRO A 30 -14.95 -55.07 -9.22
N ALA A 31 -14.51 -55.46 -10.42
CA ALA A 31 -15.06 -55.00 -11.68
C ALA A 31 -16.52 -55.49 -11.84
N GLY A 32 -17.48 -54.58 -11.72
CA GLY A 32 -18.91 -54.81 -11.94
C GLY A 32 -19.36 -54.30 -13.31
N THR A 33 -20.13 -55.11 -14.01
CA THR A 33 -20.67 -54.93 -15.36
C THR A 33 -21.61 -53.73 -15.48
N ARG A 34 -21.49 -52.96 -16.58
CA ARG A 34 -22.35 -51.82 -16.93
C ARG A 34 -23.76 -52.29 -17.26
N THR A 35 -24.75 -51.79 -16.51
CA THR A 35 -26.17 -51.80 -16.90
C THR A 35 -26.46 -50.51 -17.68
N GLU A 36 -27.01 -50.68 -18.87
CA GLU A 36 -27.36 -49.62 -19.82
C GLU A 36 -28.59 -48.82 -19.32
N ALA A 37 -28.44 -47.50 -19.18
CA ALA A 37 -29.52 -46.59 -18.79
C ALA A 37 -30.25 -46.04 -20.04
N PRO A 38 -31.57 -45.80 -19.97
CA PRO A 38 -32.35 -45.38 -21.13
C PRO A 38 -32.03 -43.94 -21.54
N ALA A 39 -31.99 -43.70 -22.85
CA ALA A 39 -31.65 -42.43 -23.47
C ALA A 39 -32.66 -41.32 -23.15
N VAL A 40 -32.19 -40.25 -22.52
CA VAL A 40 -32.91 -38.98 -22.38
C VAL A 40 -32.58 -38.13 -23.62
N PRO A 41 -33.57 -37.51 -24.31
CA PRO A 41 -33.29 -36.67 -25.48
C PRO A 41 -32.47 -35.44 -25.07
N ALA A 42 -31.30 -35.29 -25.71
CA ALA A 42 -30.40 -34.17 -25.49
C ALA A 42 -31.00 -32.88 -26.10
N VAL A 43 -31.48 -31.98 -25.23
CA VAL A 43 -31.73 -30.59 -25.61
C VAL A 43 -30.37 -29.94 -25.86
N THR A 44 -30.07 -29.67 -27.13
CA THR A 44 -28.84 -28.98 -27.51
C THR A 44 -29.06 -27.49 -27.34
N THR A 45 -28.89 -26.99 -26.12
CA THR A 45 -28.84 -25.54 -25.87
C THR A 45 -27.46 -25.06 -26.30
N THR A 46 -27.33 -24.56 -27.53
CA THR A 46 -26.13 -23.83 -27.96
C THR A 46 -26.16 -22.42 -27.34
N ALA A 47 -25.99 -22.34 -26.03
CA ALA A 47 -25.63 -21.09 -25.37
C ALA A 47 -24.14 -20.87 -25.66
N ARG A 48 -23.85 -20.05 -26.68
CA ARG A 48 -22.49 -19.54 -26.90
C ARG A 48 -22.16 -18.67 -25.70
N ALA A 49 -21.32 -19.17 -24.78
CA ALA A 49 -20.70 -18.32 -23.77
C ALA A 49 -19.92 -17.24 -24.53
N GLU A 50 -20.44 -16.02 -24.49
CA GLU A 50 -19.72 -14.85 -24.99
C GLU A 50 -18.48 -14.72 -24.10
N ALA A 51 -17.29 -14.81 -24.71
CA ALA A 51 -16.06 -14.55 -23.98
C ALA A 51 -16.18 -13.13 -23.38
N PRO A 52 -15.81 -12.92 -22.11
CA PRO A 52 -15.82 -11.58 -21.53
C PRO A 52 -15.07 -10.65 -22.48
N ALA A 53 -15.69 -9.53 -22.85
CA ALA A 53 -14.99 -8.50 -23.59
C ALA A 53 -13.71 -8.17 -22.80
N VAL A 54 -12.55 -8.34 -23.43
CA VAL A 54 -11.28 -7.89 -22.86
C VAL A 54 -11.39 -6.37 -22.81
N ILE A 55 -11.73 -5.82 -21.65
CA ILE A 55 -11.62 -4.38 -21.42
C ILE A 55 -10.12 -4.10 -21.52
N PRO A 56 -9.65 -3.30 -22.49
CA PRO A 56 -8.25 -2.92 -22.53
C PRO A 56 -7.94 -2.20 -21.23
N SER A 57 -6.97 -2.72 -20.47
CA SER A 57 -6.41 -2.01 -19.32
C SER A 57 -6.00 -0.59 -19.76
N PRO A 58 -6.16 0.43 -18.91
CA PRO A 58 -5.73 1.78 -19.26
C PRO A 58 -4.27 1.71 -19.70
N ALA A 59 -3.96 2.38 -20.80
CA ALA A 59 -2.61 2.43 -21.35
C ALA A 59 -1.73 3.32 -20.46
N VAL A 60 -1.44 2.86 -19.24
CA VAL A 60 -0.40 3.42 -18.38
C VAL A 60 0.94 2.99 -18.94
N ALA A 61 1.83 3.94 -19.21
CA ALA A 61 3.18 3.63 -19.60
C ALA A 61 3.90 2.94 -18.43
N ALA A 62 4.65 1.87 -18.70
CA ALA A 62 5.48 1.27 -17.66
C ALA A 62 6.53 2.28 -17.16
N GLY A 63 7.17 3.00 -18.08
CA GLY A 63 8.24 3.97 -17.80
C GLY A 63 7.78 5.30 -17.18
N PRO A 64 8.71 6.23 -16.94
CA PRO A 64 8.38 7.57 -16.45
C PRO A 64 7.56 8.33 -17.50
N SER A 65 6.68 9.19 -17.02
CA SER A 65 5.83 10.05 -17.86
C SER A 65 5.53 11.36 -17.12
N SER A 66 4.78 12.26 -17.77
CA SER A 66 4.38 13.56 -17.22
C SER A 66 3.64 13.48 -15.89
N ILE A 67 2.79 12.46 -15.73
CA ILE A 67 2.00 12.19 -14.52
C ILE A 67 2.42 10.83 -14.00
N GLY A 68 2.65 10.71 -12.70
CA GLY A 68 3.10 9.47 -12.08
C GLY A 68 3.59 9.67 -10.65
N PRO A 69 4.32 8.72 -10.08
CA PRO A 69 4.85 8.84 -8.73
C PRO A 69 5.77 10.07 -8.57
N GLY A 70 5.63 10.77 -7.44
CA GLY A 70 6.43 11.94 -7.09
C GLY A 70 5.85 13.28 -7.54
N VAL A 71 4.85 13.30 -8.42
CA VAL A 71 4.19 14.56 -8.82
C VAL A 71 3.38 15.15 -7.67
N VAL A 72 3.19 16.46 -7.65
CA VAL A 72 2.42 17.12 -6.57
C VAL A 72 0.92 16.92 -6.78
N THR A 73 0.21 16.59 -5.70
CA THR A 73 -1.25 16.60 -5.62
C THR A 73 -1.71 17.69 -4.66
N GLU A 74 -2.74 18.45 -5.02
CA GLU A 74 -3.37 19.45 -4.16
C GLU A 74 -4.87 19.20 -4.11
N THR A 75 -5.36 18.75 -2.97
CA THR A 75 -6.78 18.46 -2.77
C THR A 75 -7.51 19.76 -2.43
N ALA A 76 -8.55 20.10 -3.18
CA ALA A 76 -9.26 21.36 -3.01
C ALA A 76 -9.86 21.50 -1.60
N GLY A 77 -9.48 22.55 -0.87
CA GLY A 77 -9.93 22.78 0.50
C GLY A 77 -9.19 21.99 1.57
N ALA A 78 -8.11 21.29 1.20
CA ALA A 78 -7.31 20.46 2.09
C ALA A 78 -5.80 20.67 1.82
N GLY A 79 -5.01 19.58 1.82
CA GLY A 79 -3.56 19.63 1.79
C GLY A 79 -2.90 19.49 0.41
N LEU A 80 -1.62 19.86 0.39
CA LEU A 80 -0.68 19.55 -0.68
C LEU A 80 0.13 18.31 -0.30
N CYS A 81 0.23 17.37 -1.22
CA CYS A 81 0.88 16.08 -1.06
C CYS A 81 1.69 15.68 -2.29
N THR A 82 2.27 14.48 -2.21
CA THR A 82 3.04 13.86 -3.28
C THR A 82 2.35 12.57 -3.72
N ALA A 83 2.16 12.40 -5.03
CA ALA A 83 1.58 11.20 -5.58
C ALA A 83 2.46 9.98 -5.30
N GLY A 84 1.81 8.92 -4.84
CA GLY A 84 2.39 7.61 -4.62
C GLY A 84 2.44 6.79 -5.91
N LEU A 85 1.92 5.57 -5.85
CA LEU A 85 1.91 4.65 -6.98
C LEU A 85 0.77 4.97 -7.95
N VAL A 86 0.91 4.56 -9.20
CA VAL A 86 -0.20 4.49 -10.14
C VAL A 86 -0.96 3.18 -9.91
N LEU A 87 -2.28 3.26 -9.76
CA LEU A 87 -3.16 2.10 -9.65
C LEU A 87 -4.17 2.08 -10.78
N THR A 88 -4.69 0.90 -11.07
CA THR A 88 -5.69 0.70 -12.13
C THR A 88 -6.81 -0.20 -11.62
N ALA A 89 -8.03 0.04 -12.11
CA ALA A 89 -9.19 -0.82 -11.88
C ALA A 89 -10.08 -0.77 -13.13
N GLY A 90 -10.11 -1.85 -13.90
CA GLY A 90 -10.77 -1.84 -15.21
C GLY A 90 -10.06 -0.89 -16.18
N ASP A 91 -10.78 0.10 -16.71
CA ASP A 91 -10.30 1.20 -17.57
C ASP A 91 -9.89 2.46 -16.80
N ARG A 92 -10.08 2.48 -15.48
CA ARG A 92 -9.82 3.64 -14.61
C ARG A 92 -8.37 3.66 -14.14
N THR A 93 -7.80 4.86 -14.08
CA THR A 93 -6.44 5.11 -13.61
C THR A 93 -6.47 6.01 -12.38
N PHE A 94 -5.69 5.66 -11.36
CA PHE A 94 -5.62 6.38 -10.10
C PHE A 94 -4.18 6.70 -9.72
N LEU A 95 -3.99 7.80 -9.01
CA LEU A 95 -2.80 8.01 -8.18
C LEU A 95 -3.15 7.68 -6.74
N ALA A 96 -2.34 6.85 -6.08
CA ALA A 96 -2.37 6.79 -4.63
C ALA A 96 -1.90 8.12 -4.05
N GLN A 97 -2.51 8.53 -2.95
CA GLN A 97 -2.03 9.59 -2.07
C GLN A 97 -2.35 9.18 -0.62
N ALA A 98 -1.83 9.93 0.35
CA ALA A 98 -2.26 9.75 1.73
C ALA A 98 -3.70 10.26 1.91
N ALA A 99 -4.51 9.61 2.74
CA ALA A 99 -5.90 10.01 2.96
C ALA A 99 -6.00 11.34 3.72
N HIS A 100 -5.08 11.60 4.67
CA HIS A 100 -4.99 12.88 5.38
C HIS A 100 -4.70 14.06 4.45
N CYS A 101 -4.28 13.85 3.20
CA CYS A 101 -4.19 14.92 2.20
C CYS A 101 -5.57 15.55 1.88
N GLY A 102 -6.65 14.84 2.18
CA GLY A 102 -8.01 15.35 2.18
C GLY A 102 -8.48 15.86 3.54
N GLY A 103 -7.63 15.84 4.58
CA GLY A 103 -7.94 16.35 5.90
C GLY A 103 -8.15 17.86 5.91
N THR A 104 -9.12 18.33 6.70
CA THR A 104 -9.44 19.76 6.86
C THR A 104 -9.21 20.26 8.28
N GLY A 105 -8.71 19.40 9.15
CA GLY A 105 -8.43 19.67 10.55
C GLY A 105 -7.02 20.22 10.79
N ASP A 106 -6.65 20.34 12.07
CA ASP A 106 -5.29 20.70 12.46
C ASP A 106 -4.30 19.60 12.08
N GLU A 107 -3.04 19.96 11.85
CA GLU A 107 -1.94 19.02 11.48
C GLU A 107 -1.72 17.88 12.48
N THR A 108 -2.24 18.01 13.71
CA THR A 108 -2.18 16.96 14.74
C THR A 108 -3.32 15.95 14.66
N GLU A 109 -4.37 16.24 13.88
CA GLU A 109 -5.49 15.35 13.67
C GLU A 109 -5.11 14.24 12.69
N THR A 110 -4.77 13.08 13.23
CA THR A 110 -4.21 11.93 12.49
C THR A 110 -5.07 10.69 12.55
N ASP A 111 -6.21 10.74 13.25
CA ASP A 111 -7.12 9.61 13.40
C ASP A 111 -8.17 9.62 12.29
N GLY A 112 -8.02 8.74 11.30
CA GLY A 112 -8.88 8.72 10.13
C GLY A 112 -10.35 8.40 10.40
N CYS A 113 -10.69 7.89 11.57
CA CYS A 113 -12.06 7.61 11.97
C CYS A 113 -12.79 8.83 12.56
N THR A 114 -12.06 9.87 12.97
CA THR A 114 -12.64 11.04 13.65
C THR A 114 -12.23 12.38 13.07
N SER A 115 -11.07 12.46 12.42
CA SER A 115 -10.56 13.66 11.77
C SER A 115 -11.44 14.12 10.61
N ALA A 116 -11.64 15.43 10.52
CA ALA A 116 -12.44 16.02 9.44
C ALA A 116 -11.71 15.85 8.09
N ALA A 117 -12.45 15.44 7.07
CA ALA A 117 -11.95 15.29 5.71
C ALA A 117 -12.95 15.83 4.68
N VAL A 118 -12.43 16.30 3.54
CA VAL A 118 -13.25 16.66 2.38
C VAL A 118 -14.05 15.44 1.89
N PRO A 119 -15.22 15.65 1.27
CA PRO A 119 -16.01 14.54 0.74
C PRO A 119 -15.33 13.91 -0.48
N LEU A 120 -15.68 12.66 -0.76
CA LEU A 120 -15.41 12.05 -2.07
C LEU A 120 -16.02 12.91 -3.19
N GLY A 121 -15.38 12.90 -4.37
CA GLY A 121 -15.74 13.80 -5.47
C GLY A 121 -15.00 15.16 -5.43
N THR A 122 -14.24 15.44 -4.37
CA THR A 122 -13.45 16.68 -4.27
C THR A 122 -12.40 16.74 -5.38
N PRO A 123 -12.27 17.87 -6.11
CA PRO A 123 -11.23 18.05 -7.12
C PRO A 123 -9.82 17.98 -6.53
N VAL A 124 -8.92 17.30 -7.24
CA VAL A 124 -7.49 17.24 -6.89
C VAL A 124 -6.68 17.76 -8.07
N THR A 125 -5.94 18.83 -7.85
CA THR A 125 -4.99 19.33 -8.87
C THR A 125 -3.76 18.45 -8.86
N VAL A 126 -3.41 17.87 -10.01
CA VAL A 126 -2.21 17.05 -10.20
C VAL A 126 -1.24 17.82 -11.09
N ARG A 127 -0.11 18.22 -10.50
CA ARG A 127 0.94 19.00 -11.19
C ARG A 127 2.01 18.05 -11.71
N GLY A 128 1.78 17.52 -12.92
CA GLY A 128 2.78 16.77 -13.65
C GLY A 128 3.97 17.63 -14.08
N THR A 129 4.99 16.99 -14.64
CA THR A 129 6.27 17.65 -14.99
C THR A 129 6.13 18.68 -16.11
N ASP A 130 5.23 18.44 -17.07
CA ASP A 130 4.97 19.33 -18.21
C ASP A 130 3.47 19.59 -18.44
N ARG A 131 2.59 19.02 -17.62
CA ARG A 131 1.13 19.23 -17.68
C ARG A 131 0.49 19.20 -16.30
N THR A 132 -0.56 20.01 -16.15
CA THR A 132 -1.46 19.94 -15.00
C THR A 132 -2.79 19.34 -15.43
N VAL A 133 -3.33 18.45 -14.61
CA VAL A 133 -4.69 17.91 -14.79
C VAL A 133 -5.47 18.01 -13.48
N THR A 134 -6.79 17.96 -13.57
CA THR A 134 -7.67 17.89 -12.40
C THR A 134 -8.23 16.49 -12.30
N GLY A 135 -7.76 15.74 -11.30
CA GLY A 135 -8.35 14.47 -10.89
C GLY A 135 -9.47 14.66 -9.88
N THR A 136 -9.99 13.56 -9.36
CA THR A 136 -11.06 13.54 -8.36
C THR A 136 -10.70 12.59 -7.22
N LEU A 137 -10.93 12.99 -5.97
CA LEU A 137 -10.84 12.10 -4.82
C LEU A 137 -11.94 11.03 -4.92
N ALA A 138 -11.60 9.87 -5.50
CA ALA A 138 -12.55 8.83 -5.85
C ALA A 138 -12.77 7.83 -4.70
N TRP A 139 -11.77 7.67 -3.84
CA TRP A 139 -11.85 6.83 -2.66
C TRP A 139 -10.87 7.34 -1.59
N SER A 140 -11.20 7.12 -0.33
CA SER A 140 -10.38 7.49 0.82
C SER A 140 -10.68 6.55 1.98
N SER A 141 -9.63 6.01 2.60
CA SER A 141 -9.77 5.15 3.78
C SER A 141 -10.48 5.89 4.90
N TRP A 142 -10.18 7.18 5.13
CA TRP A 142 -10.80 8.00 6.17
C TRP A 142 -12.31 8.14 5.95
N ASN A 143 -12.73 8.55 4.75
CA ASN A 143 -14.16 8.67 4.43
C ASN A 143 -14.87 7.31 4.56
N THR A 144 -14.22 6.22 4.18
CA THR A 144 -14.76 4.86 4.25
C THR A 144 -14.91 4.39 5.70
N MET A 145 -13.87 4.58 6.52
CA MET A 145 -13.85 4.26 7.94
C MET A 145 -14.95 5.01 8.70
N GLN A 146 -15.07 6.32 8.45
CA GLN A 146 -16.09 7.18 9.05
C GLN A 146 -17.51 6.73 8.65
N ALA A 147 -17.74 6.47 7.36
CA ALA A 147 -19.05 6.03 6.87
C ALA A 147 -19.48 4.67 7.45
N ARG A 148 -18.52 3.82 7.81
CA ARG A 148 -18.75 2.49 8.39
C ARG A 148 -18.74 2.45 9.91
N GLY A 149 -18.38 3.56 10.57
CA GLY A 149 -18.17 3.59 12.01
C GLY A 149 -17.06 2.62 12.44
N GLU A 150 -15.93 2.63 11.71
CA GLU A 150 -14.74 1.87 12.10
C GLU A 150 -14.29 2.29 13.51
N THR A 151 -13.89 1.30 14.31
CA THR A 151 -13.50 1.51 15.72
C THR A 151 -12.22 0.80 16.11
N ASP A 152 -11.65 0.00 15.20
CA ASP A 152 -10.35 -0.60 15.43
C ASP A 152 -9.27 0.49 15.49
N PRO A 153 -8.60 0.67 16.64
CA PRO A 153 -7.71 1.82 16.84
C PRO A 153 -6.52 1.81 15.89
N ASP A 154 -5.99 0.63 15.56
CA ASP A 154 -4.87 0.52 14.64
C ASP A 154 -5.29 0.86 13.20
N THR A 155 -6.48 0.42 12.78
CA THR A 155 -7.04 0.78 11.47
C THR A 155 -7.27 2.30 11.38
N CYS A 156 -7.87 2.89 12.41
CA CYS A 156 -8.13 4.33 12.47
C CYS A 156 -6.86 5.18 12.41
N ALA A 157 -5.80 4.74 13.11
CA ALA A 157 -4.56 5.51 13.20
C ALA A 157 -3.62 5.34 11.99
N TYR A 158 -3.69 4.22 11.25
CA TYR A 158 -2.65 3.88 10.27
C TYR A 158 -3.15 3.52 8.87
N ASN A 159 -4.45 3.36 8.64
CA ASN A 159 -4.99 3.21 7.29
C ASN A 159 -5.19 4.58 6.64
N ASP A 160 -4.18 5.03 5.89
CA ASP A 160 -4.11 6.38 5.34
C ASP A 160 -3.98 6.37 3.82
N LEU A 161 -4.70 5.47 3.12
CA LEU A 161 -4.70 5.41 1.66
C LEU A 161 -5.90 6.17 1.08
N ALA A 162 -5.65 7.00 0.07
CA ALA A 162 -6.69 7.55 -0.80
C ALA A 162 -6.32 7.41 -2.27
N LEU A 163 -7.33 7.48 -3.13
CA LEU A 163 -7.22 7.32 -4.58
C LEU A 163 -7.72 8.57 -5.28
N VAL A 164 -6.84 9.17 -6.07
CA VAL A 164 -7.17 10.25 -7.00
C VAL A 164 -7.42 9.64 -8.37
N GLU A 165 -8.66 9.60 -8.81
CA GLU A 165 -8.98 9.19 -10.18
C GLU A 165 -8.57 10.29 -11.16
N LEU A 166 -7.83 9.87 -12.19
CA LEU A 166 -7.41 10.75 -13.27
C LEU A 166 -8.46 10.76 -14.39
N PRO A 167 -8.65 11.89 -15.09
CA PRO A 167 -9.52 11.91 -16.25
C PRO A 167 -8.97 10.98 -17.35
N ALA A 168 -9.87 10.33 -18.08
CA ALA A 168 -9.49 9.28 -19.05
C ALA A 168 -8.53 9.79 -20.16
N ASP A 169 -8.62 11.08 -20.53
CA ASP A 169 -7.74 11.72 -21.50
C ASP A 169 -6.32 12.02 -20.97
N ALA A 170 -6.10 11.90 -19.66
CA ALA A 170 -4.77 11.97 -19.06
C ALA A 170 -4.00 10.66 -19.15
N ALA A 171 -4.67 9.52 -19.35
CA ALA A 171 -4.06 8.18 -19.32
C ALA A 171 -2.81 8.04 -20.21
N PRO A 172 -2.74 8.58 -21.45
CA PRO A 172 -1.55 8.50 -22.29
C PRO A 172 -0.32 9.22 -21.71
N ALA A 173 -0.50 10.08 -20.72
CA ALA A 173 0.55 10.81 -20.03
C ALA A 173 0.87 10.25 -18.64
N VAL A 174 0.28 9.10 -18.25
CA VAL A 174 0.53 8.45 -16.97
C VAL A 174 1.62 7.39 -17.11
N GLY A 175 2.61 7.43 -16.22
CA GLY A 175 3.72 6.49 -16.14
C GLY A 175 3.83 5.87 -14.75
N ALA A 176 4.01 4.54 -14.68
CA ALA A 176 4.05 3.79 -13.42
C ALA A 176 5.42 3.79 -12.73
N ALA A 177 6.49 4.16 -13.46
CA ALA A 177 7.85 4.13 -12.92
C ALA A 177 7.99 5.05 -11.70
N VAL A 178 8.45 4.50 -10.57
CA VAL A 178 8.94 5.32 -9.47
C VAL A 178 10.24 6.00 -9.93
N PRO A 179 10.35 7.35 -9.86
CA PRO A 179 11.54 8.09 -10.25
C PRO A 179 12.81 7.47 -9.65
N PHE A 180 13.89 7.47 -10.44
CA PHE A 180 15.18 6.85 -10.15
C PHE A 180 15.16 5.31 -10.12
N PHE A 181 14.23 4.69 -9.39
CA PHE A 181 14.29 3.28 -9.05
C PHE A 181 13.62 2.35 -10.07
N GLY A 182 12.65 2.82 -10.86
CA GLY A 182 11.76 1.94 -11.64
C GLY A 182 10.73 1.26 -10.74
N GLY A 183 10.20 0.11 -11.17
CA GLY A 183 9.07 -0.54 -10.47
C GLY A 183 7.79 0.33 -10.43
N PRO A 184 6.74 -0.12 -9.71
CA PRO A 184 6.74 -1.31 -8.88
C PRO A 184 6.69 -2.61 -9.70
N THR A 185 7.25 -3.69 -9.17
CA THR A 185 7.19 -5.04 -9.76
C THR A 185 6.01 -5.87 -9.26
N GLY A 186 5.26 -5.33 -8.29
CA GLY A 186 4.11 -5.95 -7.63
C GLY A 186 3.86 -5.30 -6.27
N VAL A 187 2.89 -5.82 -5.51
CA VAL A 187 2.66 -5.44 -4.11
C VAL A 187 3.42 -6.40 -3.20
N ARG A 188 4.03 -5.88 -2.13
CA ARG A 188 4.56 -6.70 -1.05
C ARG A 188 3.41 -7.22 -0.19
N THR A 189 3.31 -8.54 -0.03
CA THR A 189 2.34 -9.18 0.87
C THR A 189 3.00 -9.99 1.99
N GLU A 190 4.28 -10.34 1.86
CA GLU A 190 5.04 -10.99 2.92
C GLU A 190 5.58 -9.97 3.93
N PRO A 191 5.68 -10.35 5.22
CA PRO A 191 6.21 -9.49 6.28
C PRO A 191 7.54 -8.84 5.91
N LEU A 192 7.73 -7.59 6.29
CA LEU A 192 8.92 -6.80 6.00
C LEU A 192 9.80 -6.71 7.27
N PRO A 193 10.88 -7.49 7.38
CA PRO A 193 11.64 -7.56 8.61
C PRO A 193 12.38 -6.25 8.89
N ALA A 194 12.51 -5.92 10.17
CA ALA A 194 13.33 -4.79 10.60
C ALA A 194 14.78 -4.94 10.10
N GLY A 195 15.38 -3.83 9.66
CA GLY A 195 16.67 -3.78 8.99
C GLY A 195 16.63 -4.05 7.49
N ALA A 196 15.49 -4.46 6.92
CA ALA A 196 15.37 -4.60 5.47
C ALA A 196 15.54 -3.24 4.77
N PRO A 197 16.32 -3.17 3.67
CA PRO A 197 16.47 -1.93 2.90
C PRO A 197 15.19 -1.62 2.13
N VAL A 198 14.86 -0.33 2.08
CA VAL A 198 13.71 0.22 1.38
C VAL A 198 14.08 1.50 0.63
N PHE A 199 13.31 1.78 -0.42
CA PHE A 199 13.60 2.83 -1.40
C PHE A 199 12.33 3.62 -1.69
N GLY A 200 12.41 4.94 -1.66
CA GLY A 200 11.27 5.81 -1.87
C GLY A 200 11.70 7.17 -2.39
N LEU A 201 10.78 8.13 -2.32
CA LEU A 201 11.02 9.49 -2.80
C LEU A 201 11.11 10.46 -1.62
N ALA A 202 11.96 11.46 -1.78
CA ALA A 202 11.84 12.75 -1.14
C ALA A 202 11.26 13.73 -2.16
N ASN A 203 10.52 14.73 -1.69
CA ASN A 203 9.98 15.80 -2.52
C ASN A 203 9.96 17.13 -1.77
N PRO A 204 11.12 17.59 -1.24
CA PRO A 204 11.17 18.78 -0.41
C PRO A 204 10.91 20.06 -1.22
N PRO A 205 10.30 21.10 -0.61
CA PRO A 205 10.19 22.40 -1.23
C PRO A 205 11.52 23.16 -1.17
N ASP A 206 11.82 23.92 -2.21
CA ASP A 206 12.88 24.93 -2.22
C ASP A 206 12.41 26.25 -1.58
N ALA A 207 13.28 27.26 -1.58
CA ALA A 207 12.99 28.57 -1.00
C ALA A 207 11.81 29.32 -1.67
N THR A 208 11.39 28.90 -2.86
CA THR A 208 10.25 29.44 -3.60
C THR A 208 8.98 28.60 -3.41
N GLY A 209 9.07 27.47 -2.71
CA GLY A 209 8.01 26.49 -2.57
C GLY A 209 7.90 25.52 -3.75
N ALA A 210 8.75 25.65 -4.77
CA ALA A 210 8.82 24.67 -5.85
C ALA A 210 9.43 23.37 -5.33
N ARG A 211 8.95 22.23 -5.83
CA ARG A 211 9.38 20.92 -5.35
C ARG A 211 10.14 20.17 -6.43
N ALA A 212 11.18 19.46 -5.99
CA ALA A 212 11.98 18.60 -6.85
C ALA A 212 12.10 17.22 -6.20
N VAL A 213 11.69 16.19 -6.93
CA VAL A 213 11.80 14.81 -6.46
C VAL A 213 13.26 14.39 -6.35
N ALA A 214 13.60 13.71 -5.26
CA ALA A 214 14.91 13.13 -5.02
C ALA A 214 14.77 11.68 -4.53
N ALA A 215 15.83 10.90 -4.75
CA ALA A 215 15.88 9.51 -4.31
C ALA A 215 16.15 9.42 -2.81
N ARG A 216 15.37 8.62 -2.10
CA ARG A 216 15.50 8.37 -0.65
C ARG A 216 15.66 6.87 -0.38
N GLY A 217 16.72 6.52 0.34
CA GLY A 217 16.88 5.19 0.91
C GLY A 217 16.62 5.18 2.42
N GLY A 218 16.36 3.99 2.93
CA GLY A 218 16.20 3.77 4.36
C GLY A 218 16.23 2.30 4.73
N VAL A 219 15.98 2.04 6.01
CA VAL A 219 15.77 0.68 6.54
C VAL A 219 14.53 0.65 7.41
N VAL A 220 13.88 -0.50 7.39
CA VAL A 220 12.67 -0.74 8.18
C VAL A 220 13.06 -0.74 9.66
N ALA A 221 12.42 0.12 10.45
CA ALA A 221 12.53 0.12 11.91
C ALA A 221 11.69 -1.01 12.51
N GLY A 222 10.51 -1.25 11.93
CA GLY A 222 9.56 -2.28 12.31
C GLY A 222 8.13 -1.88 11.89
N ASP A 223 7.20 -2.82 12.07
CA ASP A 223 5.78 -2.57 11.84
C ASP A 223 5.18 -1.74 12.98
N VAL A 224 4.20 -0.90 12.65
CA VAL A 224 3.38 -0.12 13.58
C VAL A 224 1.90 -0.41 13.34
N GLY A 225 1.05 -0.10 14.32
CA GLY A 225 -0.40 -0.29 14.21
C GLY A 225 -0.81 -1.71 13.86
N GLY A 226 -0.23 -2.72 14.52
CA GLY A 226 -0.56 -4.13 14.24
C GLY A 226 -0.31 -4.58 12.79
N GLY A 227 0.65 -3.95 12.11
CA GLY A 227 0.98 -4.21 10.69
C GLY A 227 0.23 -3.33 9.70
N TRP A 228 -0.51 -2.32 10.16
CA TRP A 228 -1.10 -1.30 9.27
C TRP A 228 -0.09 -0.30 8.72
N GLY A 229 1.08 -0.18 9.34
CA GLY A 229 2.12 0.68 8.84
C GLY A 229 3.52 0.15 9.06
N HIS A 230 4.47 0.78 8.38
CA HIS A 230 5.90 0.52 8.42
C HIS A 230 6.60 1.78 8.89
N ALA A 231 7.32 1.72 10.01
CA ALA A 231 8.24 2.77 10.39
C ALA A 231 9.59 2.57 9.69
N VAL A 232 10.13 3.63 9.10
CA VAL A 232 11.37 3.60 8.32
C VAL A 232 12.36 4.64 8.84
N TYR A 233 13.60 4.22 9.07
CA TYR A 233 14.72 5.12 9.31
C TYR A 233 15.36 5.54 8.00
N THR A 234 15.49 6.84 7.79
CA THR A 234 16.06 7.44 6.57
C THR A 234 17.22 8.36 6.93
N MET A 235 18.10 8.63 5.96
CA MET A 235 19.21 9.56 6.15
C MET A 235 18.73 11.01 6.30
N GLU A 236 17.75 11.37 5.48
CA GLU A 236 17.10 12.67 5.51
C GLU A 236 15.71 12.50 6.15
N PRO A 237 15.34 13.35 7.12
CA PRO A 237 13.99 13.32 7.67
C PRO A 237 12.98 13.67 6.58
N GLY A 238 11.76 13.16 6.73
CA GLY A 238 10.67 13.58 5.86
C GLY A 238 10.23 15.02 6.17
N VAL A 239 9.58 15.65 5.20
CA VAL A 239 9.06 17.01 5.33
C VAL A 239 7.60 17.10 4.87
N ALA A 240 6.90 18.15 5.31
CA ALA A 240 5.50 18.35 4.95
C ALA A 240 5.28 18.36 3.43
N GLY A 241 4.20 17.71 3.00
CA GLY A 241 3.83 17.53 1.59
C GLY A 241 4.49 16.36 0.87
N GLU A 242 5.34 15.58 1.55
CA GLU A 242 5.83 14.30 1.01
C GLU A 242 4.85 13.14 1.23
N SER A 243 3.79 13.35 2.02
CA SER A 243 2.69 12.41 2.22
C SER A 243 2.15 11.88 0.90
N GLY A 244 1.96 10.56 0.84
CA GLY A 244 1.59 9.80 -0.34
C GLY A 244 2.77 9.18 -1.09
N SER A 245 4.01 9.65 -0.90
CA SER A 245 5.20 9.13 -1.60
C SER A 245 5.33 7.59 -1.51
N PRO A 246 5.77 6.92 -2.59
CA PRO A 246 5.84 5.46 -2.62
C PRO A 246 7.02 4.92 -1.82
N LEU A 247 6.86 3.72 -1.25
CA LEU A 247 7.94 2.91 -0.69
C LEU A 247 8.04 1.58 -1.43
N LEU A 248 9.25 1.22 -1.82
CA LEU A 248 9.61 -0.04 -2.48
C LEU A 248 10.58 -0.83 -1.60
N ASP A 249 10.52 -2.15 -1.70
CA ASP A 249 11.54 -3.03 -1.12
C ASP A 249 12.71 -3.30 -2.09
N ALA A 250 13.68 -4.11 -1.66
CA ALA A 250 14.86 -4.46 -2.47
C ALA A 250 14.55 -5.26 -3.75
N GLY A 251 13.34 -5.78 -3.92
CA GLY A 251 12.85 -6.41 -5.15
C GLY A 251 12.01 -5.48 -6.03
N GLY A 252 11.87 -4.21 -5.64
CA GLY A 252 11.04 -3.23 -6.32
C GLY A 252 9.54 -3.41 -6.09
N ARG A 253 9.14 -4.18 -5.06
CA ARG A 253 7.73 -4.38 -4.75
C ARG A 253 7.24 -3.24 -3.88
N ALA A 254 6.04 -2.75 -4.17
CA ALA A 254 5.38 -1.70 -3.45
C ALA A 254 5.05 -2.15 -2.01
N VAL A 255 5.61 -1.44 -1.04
CA VAL A 255 5.43 -1.67 0.40
C VAL A 255 4.33 -0.78 0.95
N GLY A 256 4.36 0.52 0.63
CA GLY A 256 3.50 1.48 1.29
C GLY A 256 3.44 2.85 0.65
N VAL A 257 2.58 3.68 1.22
CA VAL A 257 2.41 5.11 0.91
C VAL A 257 2.75 5.92 2.15
N LEU A 258 3.54 6.99 1.99
CA LEU A 258 4.00 7.80 3.12
C LEU A 258 2.78 8.41 3.82
N SER A 259 2.61 8.11 5.12
CA SER A 259 1.47 8.56 5.91
C SER A 259 1.87 9.64 6.90
N SER A 260 2.92 9.44 7.69
CA SER A 260 3.24 10.37 8.76
C SER A 260 4.74 10.61 8.90
N LEU A 261 5.07 11.73 9.55
CA LEU A 261 6.41 12.03 10.04
C LEU A 261 6.37 11.81 11.56
N SER A 262 7.10 10.81 12.04
CA SER A 262 6.98 10.34 13.41
C SER A 262 8.35 10.16 14.09
N SER A 263 8.32 9.55 15.27
CA SER A 263 9.53 9.07 15.92
C SER A 263 9.31 7.68 16.50
N THR A 264 10.20 6.74 16.20
CA THR A 264 10.24 5.41 16.79
C THR A 264 11.50 5.26 17.63
N ALA A 265 11.33 4.87 18.90
CA ALA A 265 12.42 4.74 19.88
C ALA A 265 13.28 6.02 19.99
N ASP A 266 12.63 7.19 20.12
CA ASP A 266 13.24 8.52 20.17
C ASP A 266 14.12 8.90 18.97
N ARG A 267 13.99 8.16 17.85
CA ARG A 267 14.64 8.46 16.59
C ARG A 267 13.61 8.91 15.56
N PRO A 268 13.86 9.99 14.81
CA PRO A 268 13.00 10.39 13.70
C PRO A 268 12.80 9.22 12.73
N SER A 269 11.54 8.95 12.41
CA SER A 269 11.14 7.95 11.43
C SER A 269 10.08 8.52 10.50
N ILE A 270 9.97 7.92 9.34
CA ILE A 270 8.87 8.16 8.42
C ILE A 270 7.98 6.92 8.47
N GLU A 271 6.68 7.12 8.64
CA GLU A 271 5.71 6.04 8.62
C GLU A 271 5.02 5.95 7.27
N TYR A 272 4.79 4.72 6.84
CA TYR A 272 4.10 4.40 5.62
C TYR A 272 2.93 3.49 5.94
N THR A 273 1.73 3.77 5.43
CA THR A 273 0.63 2.80 5.46
C THR A 273 1.03 1.58 4.62
N ASP A 274 0.82 0.38 5.16
CA ASP A 274 1.01 -0.88 4.43
C ASP A 274 0.04 -0.95 3.25
N LEU A 275 0.59 -0.98 2.04
CA LEU A 275 -0.21 -0.91 0.82
C LEU A 275 -1.05 -2.18 0.64
N GLY A 276 -0.50 -3.36 0.93
CA GLY A 276 -1.22 -4.62 0.76
C GLY A 276 -2.48 -4.64 1.62
N ARG A 277 -2.35 -4.27 2.88
CA ARG A 277 -3.43 -4.20 3.87
C ARG A 277 -4.44 -3.12 3.54
N ALA A 278 -4.00 -1.96 3.05
CA ALA A 278 -4.88 -0.87 2.62
C ALA A 278 -5.68 -1.24 1.36
N LEU A 279 -5.06 -1.94 0.39
CA LEU A 279 -5.75 -2.46 -0.78
C LEU A 279 -6.75 -3.55 -0.41
N ASP A 280 -6.41 -4.43 0.53
CA ASP A 280 -7.34 -5.42 1.08
C ASP A 280 -8.52 -4.76 1.81
N TYR A 281 -8.29 -3.61 2.47
CA TYR A 281 -9.36 -2.77 3.05
C TYR A 281 -10.28 -2.23 1.98
N ALA A 282 -9.72 -1.61 0.94
CA ALA A 282 -10.49 -1.09 -0.18
C ALA A 282 -11.34 -2.21 -0.82
N ALA A 283 -10.73 -3.37 -1.09
CA ALA A 283 -11.40 -4.51 -1.74
C ALA A 283 -12.57 -5.09 -0.93
N ARG A 284 -12.45 -5.18 0.40
CA ARG A 284 -13.52 -5.72 1.28
C ARG A 284 -14.60 -4.70 1.64
N THR A 285 -14.41 -3.44 1.27
CA THR A 285 -15.32 -2.34 1.61
C THR A 285 -16.04 -1.82 0.36
N ASP A 286 -15.66 -0.65 -0.12
CA ASP A 286 -16.28 0.07 -1.23
C ASP A 286 -15.23 0.65 -2.20
N GLY A 287 -13.98 0.18 -2.09
CA GLY A 287 -12.93 0.52 -3.02
C GLY A 287 -13.21 0.02 -4.45
N PRO A 288 -12.57 0.61 -5.47
CA PRO A 288 -12.72 0.15 -6.85
C PRO A 288 -12.41 -1.35 -6.99
N PRO A 289 -13.28 -2.14 -7.65
CA PRO A 289 -13.07 -3.57 -7.78
C PRO A 289 -11.87 -3.88 -8.68
N GLY A 290 -11.02 -4.81 -8.24
CA GLY A 290 -9.82 -5.20 -9.00
C GLY A 290 -8.71 -4.14 -8.99
N LEU A 291 -8.73 -3.22 -8.02
CA LEU A 291 -7.69 -2.23 -7.84
C LEU A 291 -6.32 -2.89 -7.61
N ALA A 292 -5.34 -2.55 -8.45
CA ALA A 292 -3.97 -3.03 -8.34
C ALA A 292 -2.98 -1.99 -8.84
N PRO A 293 -1.72 -1.97 -8.35
CA PRO A 293 -0.69 -1.11 -8.90
C PRO A 293 -0.39 -1.44 -10.37
N ALA A 294 -0.23 -0.42 -11.20
CA ALA A 294 0.32 -0.56 -12.53
C ALA A 294 1.79 -1.02 -12.43
N SER A 295 2.18 -1.97 -13.29
CA SER A 295 3.55 -2.46 -13.32
C SER A 295 4.50 -1.44 -13.96
N GLY A 296 5.61 -1.16 -13.29
CA GLY A 296 6.67 -0.31 -13.82
C GLY A 296 7.76 -1.08 -14.56
N PRO A 297 8.86 -0.40 -14.93
CA PRO A 297 10.00 -1.04 -15.57
C PRO A 297 10.83 -1.81 -14.52
N GLY A 298 11.92 -2.45 -14.96
CA GLY A 298 12.84 -3.13 -14.05
C GLY A 298 13.32 -2.21 -12.92
N PHE A 299 13.31 -2.75 -11.70
CA PHE A 299 13.75 -2.04 -10.50
C PHE A 299 15.29 -2.05 -10.36
N THR A 300 15.85 -0.98 -9.82
CA THR A 300 17.24 -0.92 -9.36
C THR A 300 17.36 -0.25 -8.00
N ALA A 301 18.07 -0.89 -7.06
CA ALA A 301 18.41 -0.32 -5.76
C ALA A 301 19.59 0.67 -5.83
N THR A 302 20.33 0.69 -6.95
CA THR A 302 21.50 1.56 -7.17
C THR A 302 21.35 2.30 -8.50
N PRO A 303 20.37 3.22 -8.60
CA PRO A 303 20.12 3.96 -9.82
C PRO A 303 21.31 4.83 -10.24
N PRO A 304 21.64 4.90 -11.54
CA PRO A 304 22.73 5.74 -12.02
C PRO A 304 22.43 7.23 -11.76
N GLY A 305 23.44 7.98 -11.34
CA GLY A 305 23.33 9.42 -11.10
C GLY A 305 22.75 9.83 -9.74
N VAL A 306 22.35 8.87 -8.90
CA VAL A 306 21.95 9.14 -7.51
C VAL A 306 23.17 9.04 -6.60
N ASP A 307 23.33 9.99 -5.66
CA ASP A 307 24.40 9.92 -4.65
C ASP A 307 24.17 8.69 -3.75
N PRO A 308 25.10 7.73 -3.68
CA PRO A 308 24.97 6.58 -2.79
C PRO A 308 24.71 6.93 -1.32
N ARG A 309 25.08 8.15 -0.88
CA ARG A 309 24.79 8.62 0.48
C ARG A 309 23.31 8.85 0.76
N SER A 310 22.51 9.24 -0.24
CA SER A 310 21.06 9.40 -0.07
C SER A 310 20.33 8.05 0.01
N LEU A 311 21.01 6.97 -0.39
CA LEU A 311 20.55 5.59 -0.36
C LEU A 311 21.14 4.77 0.79
N ALA A 312 22.00 5.39 1.60
CA ALA A 312 22.70 4.69 2.67
C ALA A 312 21.75 4.30 3.80
N THR A 313 22.10 3.23 4.51
CA THR A 313 21.46 2.88 5.78
C THR A 313 21.92 3.86 6.86
N PRO A 314 21.00 4.50 7.61
CA PRO A 314 21.37 5.35 8.74
C PRO A 314 22.24 4.60 9.75
N ALA A 315 23.33 5.23 10.18
CA ALA A 315 24.16 4.71 11.26
C ALA A 315 23.38 4.79 12.58
N GLY A 316 23.26 3.68 13.29
CA GLY A 316 22.58 3.61 14.59
C GLY A 316 22.90 2.31 15.34
N PRO A 317 22.58 2.20 16.65
CA PRO A 317 22.75 0.93 17.36
C PRO A 317 21.95 -0.14 16.63
N GLY A 318 22.54 -1.34 16.52
CA GLY A 318 21.97 -2.44 15.73
C GLY A 318 20.50 -2.62 16.05
N ILE A 319 19.66 -2.66 15.00
CA ILE A 319 18.28 -3.08 15.15
C ILE A 319 18.33 -4.46 15.77
N ALA A 320 17.89 -4.58 17.03
CA ALA A 320 17.90 -5.86 17.72
C ALA A 320 17.05 -6.80 16.87
N ALA A 321 17.67 -7.86 16.35
CA ALA A 321 16.94 -8.95 15.74
C ALA A 321 16.06 -9.55 16.84
N GLY A 322 14.77 -9.23 16.81
CA GLY A 322 13.75 -9.91 17.60
C GLY A 322 13.54 -11.33 17.11
#